data_AF-A0AAU2Z4Q1-F1
#
_entry.id   AF-A0AAU2Z4Q1-F1
#
_cell.length_a   1.000
_cell.length_b   1.000
_cell.length_c   1.000
_cell.angle_alpha   90.00
_cell.angle_beta   90.00
_cell.angle_gamma   90.00
#
_symmetry.space_group_name_H-M   'P 1'
#
loop_
_entity.id
_entity.type
_entity.pdbx_description
1 polymer ?
#
loop_
_entity_poly.entity_id
_entity_poly.type
_entity_poly.pdbx_seq_one_letter_code
_entity_poly.pdbx_strand_id
1 'polypeptide(L)'
;MAVPAVAVLLVSGCYASTDYGRYPEGKLVQNAALVRTWAGEGAELALKENKVFSAVGLTLKYFSCPADGLRNKSGDGTWSSIDDGDSTSVLIRFEDGCTATMWTGESEGKTVLWATTEDENQVLTLK
;
A
#
# COMPACT_ATOMS: atom_id res chain seq x y z
N MET A 1 -9.94 51.60 -35.85
CA MET A 1 -9.49 50.20 -35.91
C MET A 1 -9.16 49.75 -34.49
N ALA A 2 -9.23 48.44 -34.25
CA ALA A 2 -9.63 47.79 -33.00
C ALA A 2 -8.69 47.92 -31.78
N VAL A 3 -9.34 47.77 -30.62
CA VAL A 3 -8.93 47.56 -29.21
C VAL A 3 -8.45 46.08 -29.03
N PRO A 4 -7.82 45.54 -27.94
CA PRO A 4 -7.36 46.09 -26.64
C PRO A 4 -5.93 45.69 -26.19
N ALA A 5 -5.53 46.28 -25.05
CA ALA A 5 -4.55 45.74 -24.11
C ALA A 5 -4.93 44.33 -23.62
N VAL A 6 -3.98 43.40 -23.63
CA VAL A 6 -4.12 42.11 -22.93
C VAL A 6 -3.09 42.05 -21.82
N ALA A 7 -3.60 42.23 -20.61
CA ALA A 7 -2.96 41.82 -19.37
C ALA A 7 -2.66 40.32 -19.49
N VAL A 8 -1.37 39.97 -19.52
CA VAL A 8 -0.97 38.58 -19.32
C VAL A 8 -1.07 38.34 -17.82
N LEU A 9 -2.25 37.85 -17.43
CA LEU A 9 -2.55 37.32 -16.13
C LEU A 9 -1.46 36.34 -15.70
N LEU A 10 -0.93 36.61 -14.51
CA LEU A 10 -0.23 35.67 -13.66
C LEU A 10 -1.00 34.36 -13.64
N VAL A 11 -0.55 33.38 -14.42
CA VAL A 11 -0.82 32.00 -14.07
C VAL A 11 0.13 31.73 -12.92
N SER A 12 -0.35 32.08 -11.72
CA SER A 12 0.01 31.41 -10.48
C SER A 12 -0.15 29.91 -10.74
N GLY A 13 0.91 29.31 -11.26
CA GLY A 13 1.06 27.87 -11.19
C GLY A 13 0.97 27.55 -9.73
N CYS A 14 -0.13 26.93 -9.32
CA CYS A 14 -0.13 26.10 -8.14
C CYS A 14 0.97 25.06 -8.40
N TYR A 15 2.20 25.38 -7.98
CA TYR A 15 3.18 24.38 -7.62
C TYR A 15 2.60 23.69 -6.38
N ALA A 16 1.57 22.87 -6.60
CA ALA A 16 1.30 21.76 -5.72
C ALA A 16 2.49 20.84 -5.95
N SER A 17 3.47 20.91 -5.07
CA SER A 17 4.59 19.96 -5.02
C SER A 17 3.99 18.55 -5.06
N THR A 18 4.11 17.92 -6.22
CA THR A 18 3.55 16.62 -6.53
C THR A 18 4.44 15.54 -5.92
N ASP A 19 4.10 15.08 -4.72
CA ASP A 19 4.37 13.67 -4.33
C ASP A 19 3.45 12.69 -5.10
N TYR A 20 2.62 13.19 -6.02
CA TYR A 20 1.90 12.41 -7.03
C TYR A 20 2.91 11.62 -7.88
N GLY A 21 3.07 10.34 -7.52
CA GLY A 21 3.91 9.37 -8.24
C GLY A 21 4.86 8.57 -7.37
N ARG A 22 5.09 8.97 -6.11
CA ARG A 22 5.95 8.19 -5.20
C ARG A 22 5.24 6.97 -4.61
N TYR A 23 3.92 7.04 -4.45
CA TYR A 23 3.11 6.01 -3.84
C TYR A 23 1.94 5.63 -4.74
N PRO A 24 1.49 4.36 -4.71
CA PRO A 24 0.27 3.94 -5.40
C PRO A 24 -0.93 4.80 -4.98
N GLU A 25 -1.82 5.11 -5.92
CA GLU A 25 -3.08 5.78 -5.61
C GLU A 25 -3.96 4.83 -4.79
N GLY A 26 -4.61 5.30 -3.72
CA GLY A 26 -5.50 4.48 -2.90
C GLY A 26 -6.61 3.84 -3.73
N LYS A 27 -6.95 2.57 -3.44
CA LYS A 27 -7.99 1.86 -4.18
C LYS A 27 -8.84 1.01 -3.26
N LEU A 28 -10.16 1.19 -3.29
CA LEU A 28 -11.09 0.28 -2.60
C LEU A 28 -11.13 -1.08 -3.32
N VAL A 29 -10.97 -2.16 -2.56
CA VAL A 29 -10.96 -3.53 -3.08
C VAL A 29 -11.88 -4.40 -2.24
N GLN A 30 -12.81 -5.09 -2.91
CA GLN A 30 -13.69 -6.03 -2.22
C GLN A 30 -12.90 -7.13 -1.53
N ASN A 31 -13.34 -7.55 -0.35
CA ASN A 31 -12.60 -8.53 0.46
C ASN A 31 -12.27 -9.84 -0.29
N ALA A 32 -13.19 -10.34 -1.12
CA ALA A 32 -12.95 -11.54 -1.93
C ALA A 32 -11.84 -11.34 -2.97
N ALA A 33 -11.65 -10.12 -3.46
CA ALA A 33 -10.55 -9.78 -4.36
C ALA A 33 -9.21 -9.65 -3.64
N LEU A 34 -9.16 -9.67 -2.30
CA LEU A 34 -7.91 -9.75 -1.55
C LEU A 34 -7.37 -11.17 -1.42
N VAL A 35 -8.25 -12.17 -1.49
CA VAL A 35 -7.89 -13.60 -1.38
C VAL A 35 -7.15 -14.03 -2.64
N ARG A 36 -5.82 -14.05 -2.57
CA ARG A 36 -4.88 -14.43 -3.63
C ARG A 36 -3.45 -14.40 -3.08
N THR A 37 -2.50 -14.76 -3.95
CA THR A 37 -1.08 -14.58 -3.68
C THR A 37 -0.60 -13.26 -4.30
N TRP A 38 0.10 -12.50 -3.49
CA TRP A 38 0.75 -11.24 -3.85
C TRP A 38 2.26 -11.42 -3.76
N ALA A 39 3.03 -10.86 -4.68
CA ALA A 39 4.48 -11.00 -4.74
C ALA A 39 5.16 -9.71 -5.20
N GLY A 40 6.38 -9.48 -4.70
CA GLY A 40 7.23 -8.35 -5.08
C GLY A 40 8.56 -8.39 -4.34
N GLU A 41 9.65 -8.01 -5.02
CA GLU A 41 11.00 -7.91 -4.43
C GLU A 41 11.47 -9.13 -3.60
N GLY A 42 11.14 -10.35 -4.05
CA GLY A 42 11.50 -11.58 -3.35
C GLY A 42 10.62 -11.91 -2.13
N ALA A 43 9.59 -11.11 -1.88
CA ALA A 43 8.58 -11.36 -0.87
C ALA A 43 7.29 -11.92 -1.49
N GLU A 44 6.56 -12.73 -0.71
CA GLU A 44 5.25 -13.26 -1.05
C GLU A 44 4.29 -13.16 0.13
N LEU A 45 3.03 -12.85 -0.15
CA LEU A 45 1.92 -12.86 0.79
C LEU A 45 0.72 -13.57 0.17
N ALA A 46 0.39 -14.74 0.69
CA ALA A 46 -0.80 -15.49 0.32
C ALA A 46 -1.93 -15.20 1.31
N LEU A 47 -2.90 -14.37 0.93
CA LEU A 47 -4.14 -14.17 1.68
C LEU A 47 -5.14 -15.25 1.25
N LYS A 48 -5.59 -16.06 2.21
CA LYS A 48 -6.47 -17.21 1.96
C LYS A 48 -7.89 -16.92 2.44
N GLU A 49 -8.81 -17.75 1.98
CA GLU A 49 -10.16 -17.85 2.55
C GLU A 49 -10.06 -18.14 4.06
N ASN A 50 -11.11 -17.77 4.81
CA ASN A 50 -11.15 -17.88 6.28
C ASN A 50 -10.15 -17.01 7.04
N LYS A 51 -9.67 -15.91 6.45
CA LYS A 51 -8.85 -14.91 7.14
C LYS A 51 -7.50 -15.44 7.62
N VAL A 52 -6.96 -16.46 6.97
CA VAL A 52 -5.60 -16.99 7.22
C VAL A 52 -4.64 -16.47 6.16
N PHE A 53 -3.40 -16.17 6.51
CA PHE A 53 -2.35 -15.85 5.54
C PHE A 53 -1.09 -16.68 5.74
N SER A 54 -0.24 -16.70 4.70
CA SER A 54 1.14 -17.17 4.75
C SER A 54 2.04 -16.14 4.07
N ALA A 55 3.19 -15.84 4.67
CA ALA A 55 4.12 -14.83 4.17
C ALA A 55 5.54 -15.38 4.09
N VAL A 56 6.25 -14.99 3.03
CA VAL A 56 7.67 -15.25 2.85
C VAL A 56 8.37 -13.92 2.60
N GLY A 57 9.40 -13.63 3.37
CA GLY A 57 10.31 -12.52 3.10
C GLY A 57 9.70 -11.12 3.16
N LEU A 58 8.60 -10.90 3.88
CA LEU A 58 7.97 -9.57 3.97
C LEU A 58 8.81 -8.60 4.79
N THR A 59 9.27 -7.54 4.15
CA THR A 59 10.02 -6.46 4.81
C THR A 59 9.05 -5.33 5.17
N LEU A 60 8.63 -5.26 6.43
CA LEU A 60 7.65 -4.30 6.94
C LEU A 60 8.04 -3.76 8.32
N LYS A 61 7.45 -2.62 8.71
CA LYS A 61 7.48 -2.16 10.10
C LYS A 61 6.37 -2.86 10.87
N TYR A 62 6.75 -3.84 11.70
CA TYR A 62 5.79 -4.56 12.55
C TYR A 62 5.61 -3.86 13.89
N PHE A 63 4.36 -3.70 14.30
CA PHE A 63 3.96 -3.22 15.62
C PHE A 63 3.49 -4.38 16.50
N SER A 64 3.35 -4.10 17.81
CA SER A 64 3.02 -5.09 18.85
C SER A 64 4.06 -6.19 19.05
N CYS A 65 5.24 -6.08 18.42
CA CYS A 65 6.40 -6.92 18.68
C CYS A 65 7.32 -6.30 19.75
N PRO A 66 8.18 -7.09 20.42
CA PRO A 66 9.16 -6.57 21.37
C PRO A 66 10.26 -5.68 20.76
N ALA A 67 10.56 -5.89 19.48
CA ALA A 67 11.53 -5.09 18.74
C ALA A 67 10.80 -4.12 17.80
N ASP A 68 11.33 -2.92 17.64
CA ASP A 68 10.86 -1.89 16.71
C ASP A 68 11.67 -1.92 15.40
N GLY A 69 11.19 -1.21 14.38
CA GLY A 69 11.87 -0.99 13.11
C GLY A 69 11.47 -1.94 11.98
N LEU A 70 12.03 -1.65 10.81
CA LEU A 70 11.86 -2.41 9.58
C LEU A 70 12.54 -3.77 9.69
N ARG A 71 11.79 -4.84 9.40
CA ARG A 71 12.29 -6.21 9.52
C ARG A 71 11.75 -7.08 8.41
N ASN A 72 12.59 -8.02 7.97
CA ASN A 72 12.16 -9.12 7.14
C ASN A 72 11.52 -10.21 8.02
N LYS A 73 10.33 -10.68 7.66
CA LYS A 73 9.63 -11.75 8.38
C LYS A 73 8.92 -12.70 7.43
N SER A 74 8.96 -13.97 7.79
CA SER A 74 8.16 -15.04 7.18
C SER A 74 7.32 -15.72 8.25
N GLY A 75 6.25 -16.39 7.83
CA GLY A 75 5.39 -17.17 8.72
C GLY A 75 3.91 -17.01 8.39
N ASP A 76 3.09 -17.59 9.23
CA ASP A 76 1.64 -17.66 9.06
C ASP A 76 0.91 -16.81 10.11
N GLY A 77 -0.39 -16.62 9.89
CA GLY A 77 -1.24 -15.93 10.84
C GLY A 77 -2.62 -15.62 10.29
N THR A 78 -3.23 -14.58 10.85
CA THR A 78 -4.57 -14.12 10.46
C THR A 78 -4.54 -12.75 9.81
N TRP A 79 -5.45 -12.50 8.87
CA TRP A 79 -5.58 -11.20 8.22
C TRP A 79 -7.01 -10.67 8.30
N SER A 80 -7.16 -9.34 8.30
CA SER A 80 -8.44 -8.67 8.15
C SER A 80 -8.30 -7.49 7.20
N SER A 81 -9.43 -6.94 6.74
CA SER A 81 -9.42 -5.71 5.94
C SER A 81 -10.38 -4.69 6.49
N ILE A 82 -10.06 -3.42 6.30
CA ILE A 82 -10.85 -2.26 6.72
C ILE A 82 -10.83 -1.26 5.57
N ASP A 83 -11.99 -0.76 5.17
CA ASP A 83 -12.10 0.31 4.18
C ASP A 83 -12.12 1.65 4.92
N ASP A 84 -11.27 2.59 4.50
CA ASP A 84 -11.18 3.94 5.09
C ASP A 84 -11.85 5.04 4.24
N GLY A 85 -12.41 4.67 3.08
CA GLY A 85 -13.07 5.57 2.13
C GLY A 85 -12.25 5.80 0.86
N ASP A 86 -10.92 5.77 0.97
CA ASP A 86 -10.00 5.98 -0.16
C ASP A 86 -9.25 4.70 -0.52
N SER A 87 -8.98 3.83 0.46
CA SER A 87 -8.26 2.57 0.30
C SER A 87 -8.84 1.46 1.18
N THR A 88 -8.49 0.22 0.84
CA THR A 88 -8.71 -0.94 1.70
C THR A 88 -7.40 -1.27 2.41
N SER A 89 -7.36 -1.05 3.72
CA SER A 89 -6.27 -1.49 4.58
C SER A 89 -6.35 -3.01 4.80
N VAL A 90 -5.22 -3.70 4.73
CA VAL A 90 -5.02 -5.11 5.06
C VAL A 90 -4.16 -5.20 6.32
N LEU A 91 -4.75 -5.66 7.41
CA LEU A 91 -4.06 -5.90 8.67
C LEU A 91 -3.66 -7.36 8.74
N ILE A 92 -2.37 -7.65 8.89
CA ILE A 92 -1.84 -9.00 9.10
C ILE A 92 -1.33 -9.14 10.53
N ARG A 93 -1.68 -10.24 11.19
CA ARG A 93 -1.22 -10.61 12.53
C ARG A 93 -0.62 -12.00 12.50
N PHE A 94 0.69 -12.07 12.70
CA PHE A 94 1.44 -13.32 12.82
C PHE A 94 1.10 -14.06 14.11
N GLU A 95 1.31 -15.37 14.13
CA GLU A 95 1.07 -16.23 15.28
C GLU A 95 1.85 -15.82 16.54
N ASP A 96 3.03 -15.21 16.37
CA ASP A 96 3.84 -14.69 17.48
C ASP A 96 3.35 -13.33 18.01
N GLY A 97 2.22 -12.82 17.51
CA GLY A 97 1.58 -11.58 17.94
C GLY A 97 2.04 -10.33 17.19
N CYS A 98 3.06 -10.43 16.35
CA CYS A 98 3.51 -9.33 15.50
C CYS A 98 2.45 -8.93 14.48
N THR A 99 2.24 -7.63 14.30
CA THR A 99 1.19 -7.12 13.40
C THR A 99 1.75 -6.08 12.43
N ALA A 100 1.24 -6.02 11.21
CA ALA A 100 1.55 -4.98 10.22
C ALA A 100 0.32 -4.62 9.39
N THR A 101 0.34 -3.42 8.81
CA THR A 101 -0.71 -2.94 7.90
C THR A 101 -0.11 -2.72 6.52
N MET A 102 -0.84 -3.15 5.50
CA MET A 102 -0.61 -2.81 4.10
C MET A 102 -1.87 -2.13 3.56
N TRP A 103 -1.74 -1.35 2.49
CA TRP A 103 -2.85 -0.67 1.85
C TRP A 103 -3.01 -1.16 0.41
N THR A 104 -4.25 -1.24 -0.05
CA THR A 104 -4.50 -1.45 -1.47
C THR A 104 -4.31 -0.15 -2.22
N GLY A 105 -3.70 -0.26 -3.39
CA GLY A 105 -3.58 0.87 -4.30
C GLY A 105 -3.58 0.45 -5.76
N GLU A 106 -3.38 1.44 -6.63
CA GLU A 106 -3.19 1.27 -8.05
C GLU A 106 -1.82 1.80 -8.48
N SER A 107 -1.10 0.97 -9.24
CA SER A 107 0.16 1.34 -9.88
C SER A 107 0.19 0.72 -11.27
N GLU A 108 0.46 1.54 -12.30
CA GLU A 108 0.46 1.12 -13.71
C GLU A 108 -0.84 0.40 -14.14
N GLY A 109 -2.00 0.85 -13.63
CA GLY A 109 -3.30 0.25 -13.89
C GLY A 109 -3.54 -1.12 -13.22
N LYS A 110 -2.63 -1.56 -12.34
CA LYS A 110 -2.74 -2.81 -11.59
C LYS A 110 -3.04 -2.53 -10.13
N THR A 111 -3.90 -3.35 -9.54
CA THR A 111 -4.08 -3.35 -8.08
C THR A 111 -2.85 -3.92 -7.40
N VAL A 112 -2.36 -3.23 -6.38
CA VAL A 112 -1.20 -3.61 -5.58
C VAL A 112 -1.54 -3.59 -4.10
N LEU A 113 -0.78 -4.36 -3.30
CA LEU A 113 -0.67 -4.13 -1.86
C LEU A 113 0.65 -3.42 -1.61
N TRP A 114 0.63 -2.34 -0.85
CA TRP A 114 1.83 -1.57 -0.57
C TRP A 114 1.91 -1.17 0.89
N ALA A 115 3.13 -0.94 1.37
CA ALA A 115 3.41 -0.36 2.66
C ALA A 115 4.61 0.58 2.56
N THR A 116 4.44 1.78 3.10
CA THR A 116 5.51 2.77 3.22
C THR A 116 6.32 2.55 4.48
N THR A 117 7.64 2.64 4.37
CA THR A 117 8.51 2.88 5.52
C THR A 117 9.34 4.15 5.25
N GLU A 118 10.00 4.69 6.26
CA GLU A 118 10.74 5.96 6.15
C GLU A 118 11.88 5.88 5.11
N ASP A 119 12.43 4.67 4.87
CA ASP A 119 13.59 4.45 4.01
C ASP A 119 13.31 3.53 2.80
N GLU A 120 12.30 2.65 2.86
CA GLU A 120 11.98 1.66 1.83
C GLU A 120 10.47 1.48 1.61
N ASN A 121 10.06 1.08 0.41
CA ASN A 121 8.66 0.77 0.10
C ASN A 121 8.54 -0.73 -0.22
N GLN A 122 7.63 -1.43 0.47
CA GLN A 122 7.26 -2.78 0.07
C GLN A 122 6.04 -2.69 -0.84
N VAL A 123 6.18 -3.11 -2.10
CA VAL A 123 5.06 -3.21 -3.05
C VAL A 123 4.92 -4.65 -3.52
N LEU A 124 3.71 -5.20 -3.40
CA LEU A 124 3.35 -6.53 -3.85
C LEU A 124 2.27 -6.42 -4.92
N THR A 125 2.47 -7.13 -6.02
CA THR A 125 1.53 -7.23 -7.13
C THR A 125 0.90 -8.62 -7.15
N LEU A 126 -0.22 -8.79 -7.85
CA LEU A 126 -0.78 -10.13 -8.06
C LEU A 126 0.25 -11.05 -8.73
N LYS A 127 0.47 -12.23 -8.14
CA LYS A 127 1.31 -13.29 -8.70
C LYS A 127 0.61 -14.07 -9.79
#